data_AF-A0A1F9MWC6-F1
#
_entry.id   AF-A0A1F9MWC6-F1
#
_cell.length_a   1.000
_cell.length_b   1.000
_cell.length_c   1.000
_cell.angle_alpha   90.00
_cell.angle_beta   90.00
_cell.angle_gamma   90.00
#
_symmetry.space_group_name_H-M   'P 1'
#
loop_
_entity.id
_entity.type
_entity.pdbx_description
1 polymer ?
#
loop_
_entity_poly.entity_id
_entity_poly.type
_entity_poly.pdbx_seq_one_letter_code
_entity_poly.pdbx_strand_id
1 'polypeptide(L)'
;MQSDAHGDFGARESESLRSSADQMGRNLEKSRLVPTPRPHKPLATRKVRRLQPSLDIQLSDDTEFSGSLLRRLRESADATVQDVADITKIGKRYVHAIEENDFSSLPAAVYVRGFVAEYARALGIDPLMVARSYMALYARYKNGGGEGK
;
A
#
# COMPACT_ATOMS: atom_id res chain seq x y z
N MET A 1 -95.70 -1.21 -20.46
CA MET A 1 -95.98 -1.16 -21.90
C MET A 1 -94.69 -0.82 -22.60
N GLN A 2 -94.31 -1.67 -23.57
CA GLN A 2 -93.25 -1.52 -24.60
C GLN A 2 -91.79 -1.50 -24.07
N SER A 3 -90.97 -2.54 -24.32
CA SER A 3 -90.31 -2.97 -25.58
C SER A 3 -89.16 -2.00 -25.95
N ASP A 4 -87.97 -2.32 -26.45
CA ASP A 4 -87.30 -3.41 -27.19
C ASP A 4 -85.77 -3.28 -26.91
N ALA A 5 -84.97 -4.34 -26.73
CA ALA A 5 -84.16 -5.10 -27.72
C ALA A 5 -83.00 -4.37 -28.47
N HIS A 6 -81.86 -5.09 -28.57
CA HIS A 6 -80.67 -4.94 -29.45
C HIS A 6 -79.71 -3.77 -29.17
N GLY A 7 -78.37 -3.89 -29.15
CA GLY A 7 -77.41 -4.92 -29.58
C GLY A 7 -76.41 -4.29 -30.57
N ASP A 8 -75.11 -4.16 -30.21
CA ASP A 8 -73.96 -3.94 -31.15
C ASP A 8 -72.64 -3.93 -30.32
N PHE A 9 -71.72 -4.88 -30.42
CA PHE A 9 -70.63 -5.07 -31.39
C PHE A 9 -69.65 -3.90 -31.58
N GLY A 10 -68.41 -4.13 -31.12
CA GLY A 10 -67.19 -3.65 -31.78
C GLY A 10 -66.73 -2.22 -31.50
N ALA A 11 -65.60 -2.09 -30.80
CA ALA A 11 -64.42 -1.40 -31.35
C ALA A 11 -63.22 -1.59 -30.41
N ARG A 12 -62.14 -2.13 -31.00
CA ARG A 12 -60.76 -1.99 -30.52
C ARG A 12 -60.33 -0.55 -30.80
N GLU A 13 -59.55 0.03 -29.91
CA GLU A 13 -58.42 0.96 -30.17
C GLU A 13 -57.82 1.30 -28.79
N SER A 14 -56.71 0.68 -28.38
CA SER A 14 -55.33 1.17 -28.51
C SER A 14 -55.16 2.66 -28.22
N GLU A 15 -54.47 2.96 -27.11
CA GLU A 15 -53.42 3.99 -26.93
C GLU A 15 -53.25 4.22 -25.42
N SER A 16 -52.27 3.61 -24.77
CA SER A 16 -50.92 4.17 -24.57
C SER A 16 -50.93 5.63 -24.11
N LEU A 17 -51.00 5.88 -22.81
CA LEU A 17 -50.26 7.00 -22.21
C LEU A 17 -49.71 6.63 -20.83
N ARG A 18 -48.43 6.96 -20.68
CA ARG A 18 -47.54 6.65 -19.58
C ARG A 18 -47.73 7.65 -18.42
N SER A 19 -47.40 7.16 -17.22
CA SER A 19 -46.61 7.84 -16.19
C SER A 19 -47.24 9.03 -15.45
N SER A 20 -47.63 8.80 -14.19
CA SER A 20 -47.33 9.70 -13.07
C SER A 20 -47.74 9.05 -11.74
N ALA A 21 -46.76 8.49 -11.05
CA ALA A 21 -46.85 8.23 -9.61
C ALA A 21 -45.47 8.45 -9.02
N ASP A 22 -45.08 9.73 -9.00
CA ASP A 22 -44.02 10.25 -8.16
C ASP A 22 -44.56 10.43 -6.74
N GLN A 23 -43.63 10.35 -5.79
CA GLN A 23 -43.71 10.81 -4.41
C GLN A 23 -44.24 9.89 -3.29
N MET A 24 -43.28 9.62 -2.40
CA MET A 24 -43.33 9.32 -0.95
C MET A 24 -42.92 7.87 -0.63
N GLY A 25 -41.84 7.58 0.09
CA GLY A 25 -40.89 8.40 0.82
C GLY A 25 -40.22 7.51 1.88
N ARG A 26 -38.88 7.52 1.90
CA ARG A 26 -38.00 7.34 3.07
C ARG A 26 -38.26 6.11 3.99
N ASN A 27 -37.39 5.10 3.89
CA ASN A 27 -36.46 4.78 5.00
C ASN A 27 -35.36 3.81 4.55
N LEU A 28 -34.11 4.23 4.71
CA LEU A 28 -32.90 3.46 4.46
C LEU A 28 -32.68 2.49 5.63
N GLU A 29 -33.15 1.25 5.50
CA GLU A 29 -32.63 0.16 6.32
C GLU A 29 -31.26 -0.25 5.74
N LYS A 30 -30.22 0.52 6.08
CA LYS A 30 -28.84 0.11 5.85
C LYS A 30 -28.53 -1.03 6.82
N SER A 31 -28.90 -2.25 6.42
CA SER A 31 -28.38 -3.49 6.98
C SER A 31 -26.86 -3.40 7.08
N ARG A 32 -26.36 -3.15 8.30
CA ARG A 32 -24.96 -3.24 8.65
C ARG A 32 -24.56 -4.72 8.58
N LEU A 33 -24.28 -5.20 7.37
CA LEU A 33 -23.44 -6.38 7.19
C LEU A 33 -22.08 -6.06 7.80
N VAL A 34 -21.82 -6.57 9.00
CA VAL A 34 -20.47 -6.61 9.54
C VAL A 34 -19.67 -7.48 8.57
N PRO A 35 -18.61 -6.97 7.92
CA PRO A 35 -17.79 -7.82 7.08
C PRO A 35 -17.19 -8.90 7.97
N THR A 36 -17.57 -10.17 7.74
CA THR A 36 -16.90 -11.30 8.36
C THR A 36 -15.41 -11.20 8.03
N PRO A 37 -14.51 -11.33 9.02
CA PRO A 37 -13.08 -11.34 8.74
C PRO A 37 -12.80 -12.45 7.73
N ARG A 38 -12.21 -12.09 6.58
CA ARG A 38 -11.82 -13.07 5.57
C ARG A 38 -10.90 -14.07 6.27
N PRO A 39 -11.06 -15.39 6.04
CA PRO A 39 -10.08 -16.34 6.54
C PRO A 39 -8.71 -15.92 6.01
N HIS A 40 -7.83 -15.47 6.91
CA HIS A 40 -6.44 -15.27 6.58
C HIS A 40 -5.93 -16.66 6.20
N LYS A 41 -5.63 -16.88 4.92
CA LYS A 41 -4.95 -18.10 4.46
C LYS A 41 -3.81 -18.37 5.45
N PRO A 42 -3.69 -19.59 6.01
CA PRO A 42 -2.56 -19.90 6.88
C PRO A 42 -1.30 -19.55 6.08
N LEU A 43 -0.50 -18.65 6.64
CA LEU A 43 0.71 -18.15 6.01
C LEU A 43 1.62 -19.37 5.88
N ALA A 44 1.62 -20.00 4.71
CA ALA A 44 2.54 -21.07 4.39
C ALA A 44 3.93 -20.59 4.79
N THR A 45 4.63 -21.37 5.60
CA THR A 45 5.99 -21.10 6.10
C THR A 45 6.96 -21.08 4.93
N ARG A 46 6.93 -19.98 4.19
CA ARG A 46 7.77 -19.71 3.03
C ARG A 46 9.17 -19.42 3.58
N LYS A 47 10.01 -20.45 3.55
CA LYS A 47 11.47 -20.37 3.71
C LYS A 47 11.93 -19.05 3.10
N VAL A 48 12.35 -18.10 3.93
CA VAL A 48 12.66 -16.72 3.50
C VAL A 48 13.78 -16.80 2.47
N ARG A 49 13.44 -16.56 1.21
CA ARG A 49 14.42 -16.37 0.14
C ARG A 49 15.14 -15.05 0.47
N ARG A 50 16.25 -15.11 1.21
CA ARG A 50 17.07 -13.92 1.49
C ARG A 50 17.45 -13.29 0.16
N LEU A 51 17.27 -11.98 0.05
CA LEU A 51 17.78 -11.21 -1.09
C LEU A 51 19.28 -11.16 -0.87
N GLN A 52 20.02 -12.11 -1.45
CA GLN A 52 21.46 -12.12 -1.27
C GLN A 52 22.06 -11.37 -2.45
N PRO A 53 22.64 -10.19 -2.23
CA PRO A 53 23.37 -9.52 -3.29
C PRO A 53 24.54 -10.41 -3.74
N SER A 54 24.63 -10.68 -5.04
CA SER A 54 25.76 -11.40 -5.62
C SER A 54 26.99 -10.49 -5.50
N LEU A 55 27.89 -10.76 -4.55
CA LEU A 55 28.86 -9.76 -4.09
C LEU A 55 30.30 -10.00 -4.59
N ASP A 56 30.80 -9.01 -5.33
CA ASP A 56 32.21 -8.59 -5.37
C ASP A 56 32.43 -7.24 -4.61
N ILE A 57 31.45 -6.79 -3.82
CA ILE A 57 31.52 -5.51 -3.08
C ILE A 57 32.25 -5.75 -1.75
N GLN A 58 33.42 -5.16 -1.58
CA GLN A 58 34.17 -5.18 -0.32
C GLN A 58 33.48 -4.30 0.72
N LEU A 59 32.59 -4.90 1.52
CA LEU A 59 31.99 -4.26 2.69
C LEU A 59 32.95 -4.33 3.88
N SER A 60 33.23 -3.19 4.49
CA SER A 60 34.09 -3.04 5.67
C SER A 60 33.35 -2.32 6.80
N ASP A 61 33.90 -2.37 8.02
CA ASP A 61 33.34 -1.69 9.20
C ASP A 61 33.22 -0.16 9.02
N ASP A 62 34.07 0.41 8.16
CA ASP A 62 34.14 1.83 7.84
C ASP A 62 33.26 2.24 6.65
N THR A 63 32.49 1.30 6.09
CA THR A 63 31.64 1.57 4.93
C THR A 63 30.51 2.55 5.28
N GLU A 64 30.39 3.62 4.47
CA GLU A 64 29.28 4.55 4.58
C GLU A 64 28.03 4.00 3.86
N PHE A 65 27.03 3.56 4.63
CA PHE A 65 25.76 3.03 4.12
C PHE A 65 24.78 4.16 3.83
N SER A 66 24.96 4.81 2.69
CA SER A 66 24.03 5.80 2.15
C SER A 66 22.84 5.15 1.42
N GLY A 67 21.77 5.92 1.19
CA GLY A 67 20.63 5.48 0.39
C GLY A 67 21.01 4.93 -0.99
N SER A 68 21.94 5.61 -1.69
CA SER A 68 22.41 5.16 -3.00
C SER A 68 23.16 3.83 -2.93
N LEU A 69 23.92 3.57 -1.85
CA LEU A 69 24.55 2.26 -1.64
C LEU A 69 23.51 1.17 -1.35
N LEU A 70 22.52 1.44 -0.50
CA LEU A 70 21.44 0.49 -0.21
C LEU A 70 20.65 0.14 -1.47
N ARG A 71 20.38 1.12 -2.34
CA ARG A 71 19.77 0.89 -3.66
C ARG A 71 20.60 -0.04 -4.54
N ARG A 72 21.91 0.22 -4.66
CA ARG A 72 22.81 -0.65 -5.44
C ARG A 72 22.84 -2.08 -4.91
N LEU A 73 22.87 -2.25 -3.59
CA LEU A 73 22.85 -3.56 -2.94
C LEU A 73 21.52 -4.30 -3.16
N ARG A 74 20.40 -3.58 -3.20
CA ARG A 74 19.10 -4.16 -3.57
C ARG A 74 19.08 -4.59 -5.04
N GLU A 75 19.55 -3.73 -5.93
CA GLU A 75 19.60 -4.01 -7.36
C GLU A 75 20.53 -5.19 -7.68
N SER A 76 21.68 -5.31 -7.00
CA SER A 76 22.57 -6.47 -7.15
C SER A 76 22.05 -7.76 -6.51
N ALA A 77 20.96 -7.67 -5.73
CA ALA A 77 20.22 -8.83 -5.23
C ALA A 77 19.02 -9.18 -6.13
N ASP A 78 18.91 -8.58 -7.32
CA ASP A 78 17.77 -8.69 -8.25
C ASP A 78 16.42 -8.42 -7.58
N ALA A 79 16.40 -7.53 -6.59
CA ALA A 79 15.23 -7.22 -5.79
C ALA A 79 14.58 -5.91 -6.23
N THR A 80 13.26 -5.89 -6.35
CA THR A 80 12.51 -4.65 -6.55
C THR A 80 12.24 -3.94 -5.22
N VAL A 81 11.85 -2.66 -5.29
CA VAL A 81 11.36 -1.92 -4.10
C VAL A 81 10.14 -2.61 -3.49
N GLN A 82 9.29 -3.23 -4.31
CA GLN A 82 8.14 -4.01 -3.85
C GLN A 82 8.59 -5.24 -3.05
N ASP A 83 9.61 -5.96 -3.51
CA ASP A 83 10.12 -7.14 -2.79
C ASP A 83 10.66 -6.76 -1.42
N VAL A 84 11.44 -5.67 -1.33
CA VAL A 84 11.94 -5.16 -0.04
C VAL A 84 10.78 -4.74 0.86
N ALA A 85 9.80 -4.01 0.33
CA ALA A 85 8.62 -3.61 1.10
C ALA A 85 7.83 -4.82 1.64
N ASP A 86 7.68 -5.87 0.83
CA ASP A 86 6.93 -7.07 1.21
C ASP A 86 7.66 -7.90 2.27
N ILE A 87 8.99 -7.98 2.20
CA ILE A 87 9.83 -8.71 3.16
C ILE A 87 9.90 -7.95 4.49
N THR A 88 10.21 -6.66 4.43
CA THR A 88 10.50 -5.83 5.61
C THR A 88 9.25 -5.25 6.28
N LYS A 89 8.11 -5.25 5.58
CA LYS A 89 6.88 -4.54 5.95
C LYS A 89 7.02 -3.01 6.05
N ILE A 90 8.11 -2.47 5.52
CA ILE A 90 8.29 -1.03 5.38
C ILE A 90 7.47 -0.57 4.17
N GLY A 91 6.67 0.49 4.32
CA GLY A 91 5.92 1.05 3.20
C GLY A 91 6.84 1.52 2.08
N LYS A 92 6.48 1.27 0.81
CA LYS A 92 7.28 1.64 -0.37
C LYS A 92 7.79 3.08 -0.35
N ARG A 93 6.95 4.02 0.12
CA ARG A 93 7.31 5.43 0.26
C ARG A 93 8.58 5.63 1.09
N TYR A 94 8.72 4.87 2.19
CA TYR A 94 9.90 4.93 3.04
C TYR A 94 11.08 4.17 2.46
N VAL A 95 10.86 3.08 1.72
CA VAL A 95 11.94 2.41 0.98
C VAL A 95 12.57 3.36 -0.05
N HIS A 96 11.74 4.08 -0.81
CA HIS A 96 12.21 5.13 -1.72
C HIS A 96 12.94 6.27 -0.99
N ALA A 97 12.33 6.83 0.07
CA ALA A 97 12.96 7.90 0.83
C ALA A 97 14.31 7.48 1.44
N ILE A 98 14.45 6.22 1.87
CA ILE A 98 15.72 5.67 2.36
C ILE A 98 16.76 5.65 1.23
N GLU A 99 16.41 5.10 0.07
CA GLU A 99 17.30 4.97 -1.09
C GLU A 99 17.71 6.31 -1.70
N GLU A 100 16.85 7.33 -1.61
CA GLU A 100 17.09 8.68 -2.11
C GLU A 100 17.76 9.60 -1.09
N ASN A 101 17.96 9.13 0.16
CA ASN A 101 18.34 9.97 1.30
C ASN A 101 17.39 11.18 1.48
N ASP A 102 16.11 11.03 1.11
CA ASP A 102 15.10 12.04 1.38
C ASP A 102 14.72 12.00 2.87
N PHE A 103 15.62 12.55 3.69
CA PHE A 103 15.49 12.58 5.13
C PHE A 103 14.30 13.41 5.63
N SER A 104 13.73 14.26 4.76
CA SER A 104 12.55 15.08 5.07
C SER A 104 11.26 14.25 5.06
N SER A 105 11.16 13.26 4.17
CA SER A 105 10.02 12.34 4.08
C SER A 105 10.08 11.17 5.07
N LEU A 106 11.18 11.03 5.81
CA LEU A 106 11.35 9.96 6.80
C LEU A 106 10.66 10.29 8.13
N PRO A 107 10.16 9.26 8.85
CA PRO A 107 9.52 9.45 10.16
C PRO A 107 10.55 9.80 11.25
N ALA A 108 10.09 9.81 12.51
CA ALA A 108 10.98 10.02 13.66
C ALA A 108 12.16 9.04 13.65
N ALA A 109 13.33 9.52 14.11
CA ALA A 109 14.62 8.82 14.04
C ALA A 109 14.59 7.38 14.58
N VAL A 110 13.77 7.11 15.61
CA VAL A 110 13.59 5.76 16.18
C VAL A 110 13.05 4.75 15.16
N TYR A 111 12.13 5.18 14.29
CA TYR A 111 11.58 4.35 13.22
C TYR A 111 12.57 4.19 12.07
N VAL A 112 13.26 5.28 11.70
CA VAL A 112 14.29 5.25 10.63
C VAL A 112 15.35 4.21 10.95
N ARG A 113 15.87 4.21 12.18
CA ARG A 113 16.84 3.21 12.66
C ARG A 113 16.31 1.78 12.48
N GLY A 114 15.05 1.53 12.83
CA GLY A 114 14.39 0.24 12.64
C GLY A 114 14.25 -0.16 11.17
N PHE A 115 13.87 0.80 10.32
CA PHE A 115 13.68 0.58 8.89
C PHE A 115 14.98 0.19 8.19
N VAL A 116 16.06 0.93 8.40
CA VAL A 116 17.35 0.62 7.75
C VAL A 116 17.96 -0.68 8.28
N ALA A 117 17.72 -1.01 9.55
CA ALA A 117 18.12 -2.30 10.12
C ALA A 117 17.35 -3.47 9.49
N GLU A 118 16.04 -3.33 9.26
CA GLU A 118 15.24 -4.37 8.61
C GLU A 118 15.57 -4.51 7.12
N TYR A 119 15.85 -3.40 6.44
CA TYR A 119 16.37 -3.41 5.08
C TYR A 119 17.67 -4.22 5.01
N ALA A 120 18.63 -3.93 5.89
CA ALA A 120 19.90 -4.66 5.96
C ALA A 120 19.69 -6.17 6.19
N ARG A 121 18.78 -6.54 7.10
CA ARG A 121 18.41 -7.95 7.34
C ARG A 121 17.86 -8.62 6.09
N ALA A 122 17.02 -7.94 5.32
CA ALA A 122 16.48 -8.46 4.06
C ALA A 122 17.58 -8.75 3.03
N LEU A 123 18.63 -7.91 3.00
CA LEU A 123 19.82 -8.06 2.16
C LEU A 123 20.89 -9.01 2.74
N GLY A 124 20.71 -9.52 3.95
CA GLY A 124 21.70 -10.36 4.62
C GLY A 124 22.97 -9.63 5.08
N ILE A 125 22.90 -8.31 5.26
CA ILE A 125 23.99 -7.45 5.75
C ILE A 125 23.83 -7.23 7.25
N ASP A 126 24.92 -6.98 7.98
CA ASP A 126 24.83 -6.64 9.42
C ASP A 126 23.94 -5.40 9.64
N PRO A 127 22.78 -5.54 10.31
CA PRO A 127 21.88 -4.43 10.56
C PRO A 127 22.48 -3.34 11.44
N LEU A 128 23.39 -3.68 12.36
CA LEU A 128 23.99 -2.70 13.26
C LEU A 128 24.94 -1.78 12.51
N MET A 129 25.77 -2.32 11.61
CA MET A 129 26.66 -1.55 10.74
C MET A 129 25.87 -0.57 9.87
N VAL A 130 24.83 -1.07 9.19
CA VAL A 130 23.98 -0.24 8.31
C VAL A 130 23.27 0.85 9.11
N ALA A 131 22.64 0.49 10.24
CA ALA A 131 21.91 1.45 11.05
C ALA A 131 22.82 2.52 11.66
N ARG A 132 24.00 2.15 12.16
CA ARG A 132 24.98 3.09 12.70
C ARG A 132 25.39 4.11 11.63
N SER A 133 25.77 3.60 10.46
CA SER A 133 26.31 4.38 9.35
C SER A 133 25.25 5.31 8.74
N TYR A 134 24.05 4.79 8.44
CA TYR A 134 22.95 5.58 7.90
C TYR A 134 22.46 6.65 8.89
N MET A 135 22.34 6.32 10.18
CA MET A 135 21.89 7.30 11.18
C MET A 135 22.89 8.44 11.40
N ALA A 136 24.18 8.23 11.13
CA ALA A 136 25.16 9.31 11.13
C ALA A 136 24.89 10.33 10.01
N LEU A 137 24.53 9.87 8.81
CA LEU A 137 24.09 10.75 7.71
C LEU A 137 22.82 11.51 8.06
N TYR A 138 21.81 10.81 8.60
CA TYR A 138 20.56 11.42 9.04
C TYR A 138 20.78 12.52 10.11
N ALA A 139 21.68 12.27 11.06
CA ALA A 139 22.03 13.25 12.10
C ALA A 139 22.74 14.48 11.52
N ARG A 140 23.64 14.31 10.54
CA ARG A 140 24.28 15.43 9.83
C ARG A 140 23.23 16.34 9.16
N TYR A 141 22.21 15.75 8.52
CA TYR A 141 21.09 16.51 7.95
C TYR A 141 20.28 17.27 9.00
N LYS A 142 19.93 16.61 10.13
CA LYS A 142 19.17 17.26 11.21
C LYS A 142 19.93 18.39 11.89
N ASN A 143 21.24 18.22 12.08
CA ASN A 143 22.08 19.23 12.73
C ASN A 143 22.46 20.38 11.78
N GLY A 144 22.47 20.14 10.46
CA GLY A 144 22.84 21.11 9.43
C GLY A 144 21.74 22.08 8.99
N GLY A 145 20.61 22.14 9.69
CA GLY A 145 19.52 23.06 9.37
C GLY A 145 18.42 22.46 8.48
N GLY A 146 18.06 21.20 8.70
CA GLY A 146 16.81 20.62 8.19
C GLY A 146 15.55 21.25 8.80
N GLU A 147 15.45 22.59 8.76
CA GLU A 147 14.21 23.35 8.89
C GLU A 147 13.61 23.52 7.50
N GLY A 148 12.39 23.03 7.32
CA GLY A 148 11.71 23.13 6.03
C GLY A 148 10.32 22.54 6.01
N LYS A 149 9.48 22.95 6.98
CA LYS A 149 8.01 22.78 7.08
C LYS A 149 7.42 21.37 7.23
#